data_AF-A0A1B0DI50-F1
#
_entry.id   AF-A0A1B0DI50-F1
#
_cell.length_a   1.000
_cell.length_b   1.000
_cell.length_c   1.000
_cell.angle_alpha   90.00
_cell.angle_beta   90.00
_cell.angle_gamma   90.00
#
_symmetry.space_group_name_H-M   'P 1'
#
loop_
_entity.id
_entity.type
_entity.pdbx_description
1 polymer ?
#
loop_
_entity_poly.entity_id
_entity_poly.type
_entity_poly.pdbx_seq_one_letter_code
_entity_poly.pdbx_strand_id
1 'polypeptide(L)' 'MGDEMSKRRKFLLLTWIGPNVGVLQRAKMSTDKAIIKDVINNFAVELQAESQSDLDLDLFRDALNRAGGANYGTGIRN' A
#
# COMPACT_ATOMS: atom_id res chain seq x y z
N MET A 1 1.08 13.01 6.54
CA MET A 1 2.45 12.62 6.15
C MET A 1 2.86 13.57 5.04
N GLY A 2 3.94 14.33 5.23
CA GLY A 2 4.35 15.49 4.41
C GLY A 2 4.77 16.66 5.30
N ASP A 3 5.70 17.50 4.83
CA ASP A 3 6.10 18.73 5.52
C ASP A 3 4.97 19.79 5.50
N GLU A 4 5.21 20.92 6.16
CA GLU A 4 4.21 21.96 6.42
C GLU A 4 3.60 22.55 5.14
N MET A 5 4.27 22.41 3.98
CA MET A 5 3.80 22.90 2.68
C MET A 5 3.15 21.82 1.79
N SER A 6 3.12 20.53 2.16
CA SER A 6 2.57 19.48 1.29
C SER A 6 1.93 18.30 2.03
N LYS A 7 0.80 18.55 2.71
CA LYS A 7 -0.05 17.47 3.25
C LYS A 7 -0.90 16.85 2.14
N ARG A 8 -0.31 15.96 1.34
CA ARG A 8 -1.07 15.14 0.36
C ARG A 8 -1.54 13.84 1.00
N ARG A 9 -2.76 13.41 0.68
CA ARG A 9 -3.22 12.06 1.03
C ARG A 9 -2.38 11.05 0.22
N LYS A 10 -1.87 10.03 0.90
CA LYS A 10 -1.15 8.91 0.29
C LYS A 10 -2.08 7.70 0.32
N PHE A 11 -2.11 6.94 -0.77
CA PHE A 11 -2.97 5.77 -0.91
C PHE A 11 -2.13 4.51 -1.05
N LEU A 12 -2.61 3.42 -0.44
CA LEU A 12 -2.11 2.05 -0.56
C LEU A 12 -3.14 1.28 -1.39
N LEU A 13 -2.68 0.43 -2.31
CA LEU A 13 -3.53 -0.61 -2.90
C LEU A 13 -3.30 -1.92 -2.15
N LEU A 14 -4.30 -2.40 -1.41
CA LEU A 14 -4.24 -3.68 -0.69
C LEU A 14 -5.00 -4.75 -1.47
N THR A 15 -4.32 -5.84 -1.81
CA THR A 15 -4.92 -7.02 -2.41
C THR A 15 -5.18 -8.07 -1.33
N TRP A 16 -6.43 -8.50 -1.17
CA TRP A 16 -6.79 -9.56 -0.23
C TRP A 16 -6.97 -10.90 -0.94
N ILE A 17 -6.28 -11.94 -0.47
CA ILE A 17 -6.46 -13.32 -0.94
C ILE A 17 -6.59 -14.27 0.25
N GLY A 18 -7.81 -14.54 0.68
CA GLY A 18 -8.06 -15.43 1.82
C GLY A 18 -7.45 -16.83 1.65
N PRO A 19 -7.12 -17.54 2.74
CA PRO A 19 -6.36 -18.80 2.70
C PRO A 19 -7.07 -19.89 1.89
N ASN A 20 -8.41 -19.85 1.88
CA ASN A 20 -9.25 -20.86 1.22
C ASN A 20 -9.40 -20.66 -0.30
N VAL A 21 -8.82 -19.61 -0.88
CA VAL A 21 -8.86 -19.38 -2.33
C VAL A 21 -7.95 -20.39 -3.02
N GLY A 22 -8.51 -21.15 -3.96
CA GLY A 22 -7.79 -22.19 -4.70
C GLY A 22 -6.72 -21.63 -5.63
N VAL A 23 -5.71 -22.44 -5.95
CA VAL A 23 -4.53 -22.03 -6.73
C VAL A 23 -4.90 -21.39 -8.08
N LEU A 24 -5.86 -21.96 -8.82
CA LEU A 24 -6.29 -21.41 -10.11
C LEU A 24 -6.93 -20.03 -9.98
N GLN A 25 -7.72 -19.82 -8.92
CA GLN A 25 -8.36 -18.52 -8.66
C GLN A 25 -7.30 -17.47 -8.27
N ARG A 26 -6.27 -17.86 -7.51
CA ARG A 26 -5.13 -16.98 -7.21
C ARG A 26 -4.36 -16.58 -8.47
N ALA A 27 -4.12 -17.53 -9.37
CA ALA A 27 -3.48 -17.26 -10.65
C ALA A 27 -4.32 -16.27 -11.48
N LYS A 28 -5.63 -16.50 -11.61
CA LYS A 28 -6.53 -15.58 -12.32
C LYS A 28 -6.54 -14.17 -11.69
N MET A 29 -6.55 -14.08 -10.36
CA MET A 29 -6.53 -12.81 -9.65
C MET A 29 -5.31 -11.97 -10.05
N SER A 30 -4.14 -12.57 -10.26
CA SER A 30 -2.95 -11.82 -10.67
C SER A 30 -3.15 -11.05 -11.98
N THR A 31 -3.88 -11.63 -12.94
CA THR A 31 -4.29 -10.97 -14.18
C THR A 31 -5.34 -9.89 -13.93
N ASP A 32 -6.38 -10.21 -13.14
CA ASP A 32 -7.44 -9.26 -12.79
C ASP A 32 -6.86 -8.02 -12.07
N LYS A 33 -5.85 -8.20 -11.21
CA LYS A 33 -5.15 -7.13 -10.50
C LYS A 33 -4.38 -6.20 -11.44
N ALA A 34 -3.75 -6.74 -12.49
CA ALA A 34 -3.08 -5.91 -13.49
C ALA A 34 -4.07 -4.97 -14.17
N ILE A 35 -5.24 -5.48 -14.56
CA ILE A 35 -6.32 -4.68 -15.16
C ILE A 35 -6.83 -3.61 -14.18
N ILE A 36 -6.99 -3.94 -12.89
CA ILE A 36 -7.42 -2.96 -11.88
C ILE A 36 -6.41 -1.83 -11.75
N LYS A 37 -5.10 -2.11 -11.83
CA LYS A 37 -4.04 -1.10 -11.73
C LYS A 37 -4.02 -0.13 -12.90
N ASP A 38 -4.55 -0.51 -14.06
CA ASP A 38 -4.73 0.41 -15.19
C ASP A 38 -5.76 1.50 -14.86
N VAL A 39 -6.76 1.19 -14.02
CA VAL A 39 -7.81 2.12 -13.58
C VAL A 39 -7.40 2.86 -12.31
N ILE A 40 -6.93 2.11 -11.30
CA ILE A 40 -6.47 2.65 -10.01
C ILE A 40 -4.95 2.80 -10.08
N ASN A 41 -4.50 3.89 -10.71
CA ASN A 41 -3.09 4.14 -10.96
C ASN A 41 -2.41 5.00 -9.86
N ASN A 42 -3.17 5.72 -9.04
CA ASN A 42 -2.64 6.64 -8.03
C ASN A 42 -2.55 6.00 -6.65
N PHE A 43 -1.56 5.15 -6.44
CA PHE A 43 -1.19 4.58 -5.15
C PHE A 43 0.34 4.60 -5.00
N ALA A 44 0.82 4.75 -3.76
CA ALA A 44 2.25 4.84 -3.47
C ALA A 44 2.88 3.46 -3.28
N VAL A 45 2.11 2.51 -2.76
CA VAL A 45 2.58 1.15 -2.48
C VAL A 45 1.45 0.15 -2.70
N GLU A 46 1.80 -1.05 -3.14
CA GLU A 46 0.90 -2.19 -3.28
C GLU A 46 1.30 -3.25 -2.26
N LEU A 47 0.34 -3.78 -1.51
CA LEU A 47 0.55 -4.88 -0.56
C LEU A 47 -0.47 -6.00 -0.82
N GLN A 48 -0.13 -7.20 -0.33
CA GLN A 48 -1.02 -8.34 -0.33
C GLN A 48 -1.18 -8.86 1.10
N ALA A 49 -2.41 -9.20 1.46
CA ALA A 49 -2.77 -9.80 2.74
C ALA A 49 -3.57 -11.09 2.49
N GLU A 50 -3.34 -12.10 3.33
CA GLU A 50 -4.03 -13.39 3.22
C GLU A 50 -4.85 -13.71 4.46
N SER A 51 -4.55 -13.07 5.57
CA SER A 51 -5.16 -13.28 6.88
C SER A 51 -5.38 -11.96 7.61
N GLN A 52 -6.28 -11.95 8.60
CA GLN A 52 -6.55 -10.72 9.37
C GLN A 52 -5.33 -10.25 10.16
N SER A 53 -4.44 -11.17 10.55
CA SER A 53 -3.17 -10.83 11.20
C SER A 53 -2.22 -10.04 10.30
N ASP A 54 -2.40 -10.10 8.97
CA ASP A 54 -1.63 -9.28 8.03
C ASP A 54 -2.12 -7.82 7.98
N LEU A 55 -3.27 -7.51 8.62
CA LEU A 55 -3.89 -6.19 8.63
C LEU A 55 -3.39 -5.33 9.80
N ASP A 56 -2.13 -4.93 9.71
CA ASP A 56 -1.48 -4.06 10.68
C ASP A 56 -1.35 -2.63 10.14
N LEU A 57 -2.00 -1.70 10.83
CA LEU A 57 -2.04 -0.31 10.44
C LEU A 57 -0.67 0.39 10.52
N ASP A 58 0.19 -0.02 11.46
CA ASP A 58 1.51 0.58 11.62
C ASP A 58 2.44 0.09 10.51
N LEU A 59 2.37 -1.20 10.14
CA LEU A 59 3.08 -1.71 8.97
C LEU A 59 2.65 -1.00 7.67
N PHE A 60 1.35 -0.74 7.50
CA PHE A 60 0.85 -0.02 6.33
C PHE A 60 1.32 1.45 6.29
N ARG A 61 1.33 2.13 7.45
CA ARG A 61 1.87 3.48 7.58
C ARG A 61 3.35 3.53 7.24
N ASP A 62 4.13 2.58 7.73
CA ASP A 62 5.56 2.50 7.47
C ASP A 62 5.87 2.24 6.00
N ALA A 63 5.11 1.34 5.36
CA ALA A 63 5.22 1.09 3.93
C ALA A 63 4.90 2.36 3.11
N LEU A 64 3.83 3.08 3.46
CA LEU A 64 3.46 4.35 2.82
C LEU A 64 4.47 5.48 3.07
N ASN A 65 5.05 5.54 4.27
CA ASN A 65 6.11 6.49 4.60
C ASN A 65 7.35 6.24 3.75
N ARG A 66 7.79 4.98 3.66
CA ARG A 66 8.96 4.57 2.87
C ARG A 66 8.77 4.83 1.38
N ALA A 67 7.61 4.46 0.83
CA ALA A 67 7.32 4.65 -0.59
C ALA A 67 7.13 6.12 -0.97
N GLY A 68 6.65 6.94 -0.03
CA GLY A 68 6.34 8.34 -0.28
C GLY A 68 7.52 9.31 -0.17
N GLY A 69 8.77 8.82 -0.26
CA GLY A 69 9.97 9.63 -0.43
C GLY A 69 10.29 10.55 0.73
N ALA A 70 10.89 11.71 0.42
CA ALA A 70 11.49 12.62 1.39
C ALA A 70 10.52 13.06 2.50
N ASN A 71 10.72 12.55 3.70
CA ASN A 71 10.34 13.24 4.92
C ASN A 71 11.47 14.22 5.22
N TYR A 72 11.44 15.40 4.60
CA TYR A 72 12.27 16.51 5.06
C TYR A 72 11.82 16.79 6.49
N GLY A 73 12.51 16.20 7.46
CA GLY A 73 12.40 16.62 8.85
C GLY A 73 12.67 18.11 8.84
N THR A 74 11.74 18.91 9.35
CA THR A 74 12.04 20.27 9.78
C THR A 74 13.32 20.16 10.59
N GLY A 75 14.43 20.69 10.07
CA GLY A 75 15.77 20.51 10.59
C GLY A 75 15.93 21.13 11.98
N ILE A 76 15.34 20.51 12.98
CA ILE A 76 15.49 20.85 14.39
C ILE A 76 15.77 19.54 15.10
N ARG A 77 17.04 19.34 15.41
CA ARG A 77 17.46 18.56 16.56
C ARG A 77 18.41 19.43 17.36
N ASN A 78 17.99 19.72 18.59
CA ASN A 78 18.78 20.32 19.66
C ASN A 78 20.03 19.51 19.97
#